data_AF-A0A1Q5SRP9-F1
#
_entry.id   AF-A0A1Q5SRP9-F1
#
_cell.length_a   1.000
_cell.length_b   1.000
_cell.length_c   1.000
_cell.angle_alpha   90.00
_cell.angle_beta   90.00
_cell.angle_gamma   90.00
#
_symmetry.space_group_name_H-M   'P 1'
#
loop_
_entity.id
_entity.type
_entity.pdbx_description
1 polymer ?
#
loop_
_entity_poly.entity_id
_entity_poly.type
_entity_poly.pdbx_seq_one_letter_code
_entity_poly.pdbx_strand_id
1 'polypeptide(L)'
;MSTSLPVVISCLKQFKAIKSSDHLKVYSTQVPQALWQDELGRLRVWAANIGAHQTGQSSLDHRLRDASHIKDQTLRVLRRLQRLIQDLYDALHSESVSEDLSDSDDEEGRKSEMQIIYQDLHDTISHLFQLSMIIRK
;
A
#
# COMPACT_ATOMS: atom_id res chain seq x y z
N MET A 1 -18.13 -15.38 2.86
CA MET A 1 -16.91 -15.34 2.03
C MET A 1 -16.37 -13.91 2.05
N SER A 2 -15.16 -13.67 2.56
CA SER A 2 -14.57 -12.33 2.52
C SER A 2 -14.19 -12.00 1.08
N THR A 3 -14.78 -10.95 0.53
CA THR A 3 -14.51 -10.47 -0.83
C THR A 3 -13.23 -9.63 -0.83
N SER A 4 -12.41 -9.82 -1.86
CA SER A 4 -11.16 -9.06 -2.04
C SER A 4 -11.43 -7.60 -2.44
N LEU A 5 -12.56 -7.35 -3.10
CA LEU A 5 -12.95 -6.06 -3.66
C LEU A 5 -13.09 -4.91 -2.65
N PRO A 6 -13.82 -5.05 -1.52
CA PRO A 6 -13.97 -3.96 -0.56
C PRO A 6 -12.63 -3.51 0.05
N VAL A 7 -11.72 -4.46 0.28
CA VAL A 7 -10.39 -4.18 0.85
C VAL A 7 -9.56 -3.34 -0.12
N VAL A 8 -9.53 -3.70 -1.41
CA VAL A 8 -8.80 -2.96 -2.44
C VAL A 8 -9.34 -1.54 -2.60
N ILE A 9 -10.66 -1.37 -2.66
CA ILE A 9 -11.28 -0.04 -2.76
C ILE A 9 -10.95 0.81 -1.54
N SER A 10 -11.00 0.22 -0.34
CA SER A 10 -10.67 0.92 0.90
C SER A 10 -9.21 1.41 0.87
N CYS A 11 -8.26 0.55 0.53
CA CYS A 11 -6.85 0.90 0.40
C CYS A 11 -6.63 2.03 -0.61
N LEU A 12 -7.24 1.94 -1.79
CA LEU A 12 -7.12 2.98 -2.83
C LEU A 12 -7.69 4.34 -2.38
N LYS A 13 -8.83 4.34 -1.69
CA LYS A 13 -9.45 5.56 -1.18
C LYS A 13 -8.59 6.22 -0.10
N GLN A 14 -8.15 5.45 0.88
CA GLN A 14 -7.34 5.96 1.99
C GLN A 14 -5.99 6.46 1.49
N PHE A 15 -5.30 5.68 0.65
CA PHE A 15 -3.99 6.10 0.14
C PHE A 15 -4.10 7.34 -0.75
N LYS A 16 -5.17 7.47 -1.55
CA LYS A 16 -5.45 8.71 -2.30
C LYS A 16 -5.70 9.90 -1.37
N ALA A 17 -6.45 9.71 -0.28
CA ALA A 17 -6.73 10.78 0.68
C ALA A 17 -5.45 11.28 1.35
N ILE A 18 -4.61 10.35 1.84
CA ILE A 18 -3.29 10.64 2.41
C ILE A 18 -2.42 11.40 1.39
N LYS A 19 -2.34 10.91 0.15
CA LYS A 19 -1.56 11.54 -0.93
C LYS A 19 -2.02 12.97 -1.26
N SER A 20 -3.31 13.23 -1.11
CA SER A 20 -3.91 14.55 -1.37
C SER A 20 -3.77 15.50 -0.18
N SER A 21 -3.35 15.00 0.98
CA SER A 21 -3.10 15.81 2.17
C SER A 21 -1.74 16.50 2.10
N ASP A 22 -1.62 17.65 2.76
CA ASP A 22 -0.35 18.39 2.85
C ASP A 22 0.63 17.77 3.86
N HIS A 23 0.19 16.84 4.70
CA HIS A 23 1.02 16.21 5.74
C HIS A 23 2.23 15.45 5.17
N LEU A 24 2.07 14.82 4.00
CA LEU A 24 3.18 14.14 3.32
C LEU A 24 4.29 15.09 2.86
N LYS A 25 4.02 16.39 2.72
CA LYS A 25 5.02 17.36 2.27
C LYS A 25 6.13 17.53 3.31
N VAL A 26 5.79 17.42 4.59
CA VAL A 26 6.71 17.52 5.73
C VAL A 26 7.83 16.48 5.62
N TYR A 27 7.49 15.26 5.18
CA TYR A 27 8.43 14.13 5.06
C TYR A 27 9.11 14.03 3.70
N SER A 28 9.05 15.06 2.87
CA SER A 28 9.58 15.01 1.49
C SER A 28 11.09 14.81 1.41
N THR A 29 11.84 15.18 2.46
CA THR A 29 13.27 14.93 2.60
C THR A 29 13.58 13.45 2.89
N GLN A 30 12.65 12.73 3.53
CA GLN A 30 12.80 11.31 3.87
C GLN A 30 12.33 10.42 2.72
N VAL A 31 11.16 10.73 2.13
CA VAL A 31 10.59 10.02 0.97
C VAL A 31 9.95 11.02 0.01
N PRO A 32 10.50 11.20 -1.20
CA PRO A 32 9.95 12.13 -2.20
C PRO A 32 8.47 11.86 -2.54
N GLN A 33 7.69 12.93 -2.71
CA GLN A 33 6.26 12.82 -3.05
C GLN A 33 5.97 12.09 -4.36
N ALA A 34 6.91 12.10 -5.31
CA ALA A 34 6.80 11.37 -6.57
C ALA A 34 6.72 9.86 -6.33
N LEU A 35 7.48 9.33 -5.36
CA LEU A 35 7.47 7.90 -5.06
C LEU A 35 6.12 7.41 -4.52
N TRP A 36 5.49 8.19 -3.64
CA TRP A 36 4.13 7.90 -3.18
C TRP A 36 3.09 7.96 -4.32
N GLN A 37 3.29 8.86 -5.29
CA GLN A 37 2.44 8.96 -6.47
C GLN A 37 2.60 7.72 -7.35
N ASP A 38 3.83 7.26 -7.54
CA ASP A 38 4.15 6.07 -8.32
C ASP A 38 3.51 4.84 -7.70
N GLU A 39 3.62 4.65 -6.38
CA GLU A 39 3.00 3.51 -5.69
C GLU A 39 1.48 3.53 -5.75
N LEU A 40 0.85 4.71 -5.61
CA LEU A 40 -0.60 4.84 -5.82
C LEU A 40 -0.99 4.48 -7.27
N GLY A 41 -0.17 4.88 -8.25
CA GLY A 41 -0.32 4.52 -9.66
C GLY A 41 -0.21 3.00 -9.88
N ARG A 42 0.82 2.37 -9.32
CA ARG A 42 1.05 0.92 -9.39
C ARG A 42 -0.11 0.14 -8.79
N LEU A 43 -0.63 0.55 -7.62
CA LEU A 43 -1.78 -0.10 -6.98
C LEU A 43 -3.05 0.01 -7.84
N ARG A 44 -3.29 1.16 -8.48
CA ARG A 44 -4.42 1.33 -9.42
C ARG A 44 -4.29 0.42 -10.63
N VAL A 45 -3.10 0.35 -11.23
CA VAL A 45 -2.82 -0.54 -12.36
C VAL A 45 -3.06 -1.99 -11.96
N TRP A 46 -2.55 -2.42 -10.80
CA TRP A 46 -2.79 -3.76 -10.29
C TRP A 46 -4.29 -4.06 -10.12
N ALA A 47 -5.04 -3.16 -9.48
CA ALA A 47 -6.48 -3.32 -9.25
C ALA A 47 -7.28 -3.44 -10.55
N ALA A 48 -6.95 -2.62 -11.57
CA ALA A 48 -7.57 -2.70 -12.89
C ALA A 48 -7.24 -4.03 -13.59
N ASN A 49 -5.96 -4.43 -13.55
CA ASN A 49 -5.43 -5.61 -14.24
C ASN A 49 -5.90 -6.94 -13.66
N ILE A 50 -6.22 -6.97 -12.36
CA ILE A 50 -6.69 -8.18 -11.70
C ILE A 50 -8.21 -8.33 -11.77
N GLY A 51 -8.92 -7.35 -12.35
CA GLY A 51 -10.38 -7.35 -12.37
C GLY A 51 -10.97 -7.12 -10.98
N ALA A 52 -10.29 -6.34 -10.13
CA ALA A 52 -10.82 -6.04 -8.80
C ALA A 52 -12.22 -5.41 -8.91
N HIS A 53 -12.43 -4.53 -9.89
CA HIS A 53 -13.71 -3.84 -10.10
C HIS A 53 -14.68 -4.61 -11.01
N GLN A 54 -14.32 -5.82 -11.44
CA GLN A 54 -15.13 -6.61 -12.37
C GLN A 54 -15.98 -7.62 -11.59
N THR A 55 -17.13 -7.99 -12.16
CA THR A 55 -18.04 -9.01 -11.63
C THR A 55 -18.03 -10.25 -12.53
N GLY A 56 -18.56 -11.37 -12.04
CA GLY A 56 -18.65 -12.60 -12.85
C GLY A 56 -17.30 -13.25 -13.12
N GLN A 57 -17.14 -13.87 -14.29
CA GLN A 57 -15.96 -14.69 -14.63
C GLN A 57 -14.64 -13.90 -14.63
N SER A 58 -14.70 -12.61 -14.89
CA SER A 58 -13.53 -11.73 -14.96
C SER A 58 -13.15 -11.13 -13.61
N SER A 59 -13.95 -11.36 -12.55
CA SER A 59 -13.66 -10.89 -11.20
C SER A 59 -12.47 -11.62 -10.58
N LEU A 60 -11.71 -10.91 -9.74
CA LEU A 60 -10.64 -11.50 -8.94
C LEU A 60 -11.14 -12.70 -8.12
N ASP A 61 -12.31 -12.56 -7.48
CA ASP A 61 -12.90 -13.61 -6.66
C ASP A 61 -13.26 -14.88 -7.48
N HIS A 62 -13.65 -14.73 -8.75
CA HIS A 62 -13.88 -15.86 -9.66
C HIS A 62 -12.58 -16.54 -10.08
N ARG A 63 -11.56 -15.76 -10.48
CA ARG A 63 -10.25 -16.29 -10.89
C ARG A 63 -9.52 -17.02 -9.76
N LEU A 64 -9.80 -16.63 -8.52
CA LEU A 64 -9.23 -17.24 -7.32
C LEU A 64 -10.06 -18.38 -6.73
N ARG A 65 -11.26 -18.67 -7.28
CA ARG A 65 -12.20 -19.60 -6.63
C ARG A 65 -11.64 -21.03 -6.54
N ASP A 66 -10.92 -21.47 -7.56
CA ASP A 66 -10.39 -22.83 -7.65
C ASP A 66 -8.93 -22.92 -7.16
N ALA A 67 -8.35 -21.80 -6.72
CA ALA A 67 -6.98 -21.70 -6.20
C ALA A 67 -6.96 -21.12 -4.77
N SER A 68 -7.56 -21.87 -3.82
CA SER A 68 -7.76 -21.44 -2.42
C SER A 68 -6.48 -20.93 -1.73
N HIS A 69 -5.35 -21.62 -1.93
CA HIS A 69 -4.07 -21.20 -1.36
C HIS A 69 -3.61 -19.81 -1.87
N ILE A 70 -3.73 -19.58 -3.18
CA ILE A 70 -3.37 -18.29 -3.80
C ILE A 70 -4.35 -17.19 -3.39
N LYS A 71 -5.62 -17.54 -3.23
CA LYS A 71 -6.64 -16.63 -2.69
C LYS A 71 -6.28 -16.16 -1.29
N ASP A 72 -5.96 -17.09 -0.40
CA ASP A 72 -5.62 -16.76 0.98
C ASP A 72 -4.31 -15.97 1.07
N GLN A 73 -3.32 -16.28 0.23
CA GLN A 73 -2.11 -15.47 0.09
C GLN A 73 -2.45 -14.04 -0.37
N THR A 74 -3.26 -13.89 -1.41
CA THR A 74 -3.68 -12.58 -1.93
C THR A 74 -4.38 -11.77 -0.85
N LEU A 75 -5.32 -12.37 -0.12
CA LEU A 75 -6.02 -11.71 0.98
C LEU A 75 -5.07 -11.32 2.13
N ARG A 76 -4.06 -12.13 2.46
CA ARG A 76 -3.04 -11.79 3.45
C ARG A 76 -2.22 -10.57 3.02
N VAL A 77 -1.79 -10.52 1.76
CA VAL A 77 -1.03 -9.37 1.23
C VAL A 77 -1.90 -8.11 1.20
N LEU A 78 -3.16 -8.21 0.80
CA LEU A 78 -4.10 -7.08 0.83
C LEU A 78 -4.34 -6.54 2.25
N ARG A 79 -4.47 -7.42 3.25
CA ARG A 79 -4.57 -6.99 4.66
C ARG A 79 -3.27 -6.37 5.18
N ARG A 80 -2.11 -6.82 4.71
CA ARG A 80 -0.83 -6.15 5.02
C ARG A 80 -0.82 -4.75 4.44
N LEU A 81 -1.22 -4.58 3.17
CA LEU A 81 -1.31 -3.27 2.54
C LEU A 81 -2.25 -2.33 3.30
N GLN A 82 -3.41 -2.82 3.74
CA GLN A 82 -4.35 -2.03 4.53
C GLN A 82 -3.73 -1.56 5.85
N ARG A 83 -2.99 -2.43 6.55
CA ARG A 83 -2.28 -2.06 7.78
C ARG A 83 -1.22 -1.00 7.52
N LEU A 84 -0.39 -1.16 6.49
CA LEU A 84 0.63 -0.18 6.14
C LEU A 84 0.06 1.20 5.79
N ILE A 85 -1.12 1.25 5.17
CA ILE A 85 -1.82 2.51 4.90
C ILE A 85 -2.34 3.14 6.20
N GLN A 86 -2.74 2.34 7.18
CA GLN A 86 -3.11 2.82 8.51
C GLN A 86 -1.88 3.29 9.29
N ASP A 87 -0.78 2.53 9.28
CA ASP A 87 0.48 2.92 9.92
C ASP A 87 0.99 4.25 9.34
N LEU A 88 0.89 4.42 8.01
CA LEU A 88 1.18 5.68 7.33
C LEU A 88 0.26 6.82 7.81
N TYR A 89 -1.04 6.57 7.94
CA TYR A 89 -1.97 7.56 8.46
C TYR A 89 -1.60 7.97 9.88
N ASP A 90 -1.33 7.00 10.76
CA ASP A 90 -1.01 7.23 12.16
C ASP A 90 0.29 8.01 12.30
N ALA A 91 1.34 7.64 11.55
CA ALA A 91 2.61 8.37 11.51
C ALA A 91 2.41 9.86 11.15
N LEU A 92 1.57 10.15 10.14
CA LEU A 92 1.29 11.53 9.71
C LEU A 92 0.49 12.36 10.74
N HIS A 93 -0.21 11.71 11.68
CA HIS A 93 -1.04 12.39 12.69
C HIS A 93 -0.40 12.37 14.09
N SER A 94 0.55 11.46 14.33
CA SER A 94 1.32 11.34 15.57
C SER A 94 2.19 12.58 15.83
N GLU A 95 2.65 13.27 14.79
CA GLU A 95 3.57 14.42 14.87
C GLU A 95 2.91 15.80 15.06
N SER A 96 1.62 15.89 15.41
CA SER A 96 1.09 17.17 15.91
C SER A 96 1.70 17.62 17.26
N VAL A 97 2.58 16.80 17.85
CA VAL A 97 3.33 17.09 19.07
C VAL A 97 4.78 16.57 18.96
N SER A 98 5.67 17.28 18.27
CA SER A 98 7.11 17.28 18.59
C SER A 98 7.85 18.34 17.78
N GLU A 99 7.90 19.54 18.33
CA GLU A 99 9.03 20.46 18.11
C GLU A 99 10.27 19.85 18.76
N ASP A 100 10.93 18.89 18.10
CA ASP A 100 12.32 18.55 18.43
C ASP A 100 13.02 17.96 17.21
N LEU A 101 13.26 18.80 16.20
CA LEU A 101 14.32 18.54 15.24
C LEU A 101 15.66 18.82 15.92
N SER A 102 16.03 17.91 16.83
CA SER A 102 17.38 17.80 17.38
C SER A 102 18.32 17.38 16.26
N ASP A 103 19.04 18.36 15.73
CA ASP A 103 20.19 18.21 14.84
C ASP A 103 21.25 17.36 15.56
N SER A 104 21.23 16.05 15.31
CA SER A 104 22.21 15.09 15.80
C SER A 104 22.89 14.48 14.59
N ASP A 105 24.07 15.01 14.28
CA ASP A 105 24.92 14.76 13.13
C ASP A 105 25.59 13.36 13.14
N ASP A 106 24.85 12.29 13.46
CA ASP A 106 25.42 10.94 13.70
C ASP A 106 24.42 9.77 13.43
N GLU A 107 23.68 9.77 12.30
CA GLU A 107 22.79 8.64 11.92
C GLU A 107 22.95 8.24 10.44
N GLU A 108 24.19 8.05 9.99
CA GLU A 108 24.47 7.55 8.64
C GLU A 108 24.13 6.03 8.56
N GLY A 109 22.84 5.71 8.38
CA GLY A 109 22.37 4.36 8.03
C GLY A 109 21.04 3.90 8.63
N ARG A 110 20.44 4.59 9.61
CA ARG A 110 19.14 4.19 10.18
C ARG A 110 18.00 4.77 9.34
N LYS A 111 17.15 3.89 8.78
CA LYS A 111 15.94 4.31 8.07
C LYS A 111 14.96 4.96 9.05
N SER A 112 14.41 6.11 8.68
CA SER A 112 13.31 6.71 9.43
C SER A 112 12.05 5.83 9.37
N GLU A 113 11.10 6.05 10.29
CA GLU A 113 9.80 5.38 10.27
C GLU A 113 9.11 5.54 8.90
N MET A 114 9.12 6.75 8.34
CA MET A 114 8.53 7.03 7.04
C MET A 114 9.18 6.23 5.90
N GLN A 115 10.51 6.07 5.93
CA GLN A 115 11.24 5.28 4.95
C GLN A 115 10.95 3.78 5.08
N ILE A 116 10.76 3.29 6.31
CA ILE A 116 10.37 1.89 6.57
C ILE A 116 8.96 1.62 6.03
N ILE A 117 7.99 2.48 6.36
CA ILE A 117 6.61 2.38 5.88
C ILE A 117 6.56 2.38 4.35
N TYR A 118 7.31 3.30 3.71
CA TYR A 118 7.40 3.35 2.25
C TYR A 118 7.94 2.05 1.66
N GLN A 119 9.07 1.55 2.19
CA GLN A 119 9.70 0.32 1.69
C GLN A 119 8.75 -0.87 1.81
N ASP A 120 8.11 -1.03 2.96
CA ASP A 120 7.16 -2.11 3.19
C ASP A 120 5.93 -2.02 2.27
N LEU A 121 5.45 -0.81 1.98
CA LEU A 121 4.36 -0.57 1.04
C LEU A 121 4.77 -0.94 -0.38
N HIS A 122 5.95 -0.52 -0.81
CA HIS A 122 6.53 -0.86 -2.11
C HIS A 122 6.65 -2.38 -2.30
N ASP A 123 7.21 -3.08 -1.31
CA ASP A 123 7.41 -4.53 -1.35
C ASP A 123 6.08 -5.28 -1.35
N THR A 124 5.10 -4.78 -0.58
CA THR A 124 3.75 -5.36 -0.53
C THR A 124 3.04 -5.23 -1.88
N ILE A 125 3.13 -4.08 -2.55
CA ILE A 125 2.57 -3.89 -3.90
C ILE A 125 3.29 -4.78 -4.92
N SER A 126 4.62 -4.87 -4.87
CA SER A 126 5.40 -5.77 -5.72
C SER A 126 4.97 -7.24 -5.56
N HIS A 127 4.71 -7.68 -4.32
CA HIS A 127 4.23 -9.03 -4.05
C HIS A 127 2.82 -9.27 -4.61
N LEU A 128 1.93 -8.28 -4.60
CA LEU A 128 0.63 -8.37 -5.27
C LEU A 128 0.78 -8.62 -6.79
N PHE A 129 1.75 -7.96 -7.44
CA PHE A 129 2.05 -8.21 -8.86
C PHE A 129 2.60 -9.62 -9.09
N GLN A 130 3.48 -10.11 -8.23
CA GLN A 130 4.00 -11.49 -8.33
C GLN A 130 2.87 -12.52 -8.21
N LEU A 131 1.97 -12.35 -7.24
CA LEU A 131 0.77 -13.21 -7.11
C LEU A 131 -0.11 -13.12 -8.36
N SER A 132 -0.27 -11.93 -8.95
CA SER A 132 -1.05 -11.75 -10.19
C SER A 132 -0.50 -12.54 -11.36
N MET A 133 0.82 -12.75 -11.41
CA MET A 133 1.46 -13.56 -12.45
C MET A 133 1.19 -15.05 -12.28
N ILE A 134 1.04 -15.52 -11.04
CA ILE A 134 0.70 -16.92 -10.74
C ILE A 134 -0.75 -17.20 -11.15
N ILE A 135 -1.67 -16.25 -10.94
CA ILE A 135 -3.11 -16.39 -11.27
C ILE A 135 -3.38 -16.24 -12.79
N ARG A 136 -2.39 -15.85 -13.58
CA ARG A 136 -2.52 -15.67 -15.04
C ARG A 136 -1.99 -16.86 -15.85
N LYS A 137 -1.28 -17.80 -15.22
CA LYS A 137 -0.90 -19.09 -15.80
C LYS A 137 -2.04 -20.09 -15.59
#